data_AF-A0A832MY76-F1
#
_entry.id   AF-A0A832MY76-F1
#
_cell.length_a   1.000
_cell.length_b   1.000
_cell.length_c   1.000
_cell.angle_alpha   90.00
_cell.angle_beta   90.00
_cell.angle_gamma   90.00
#
_symmetry.space_group_name_H-M   'P 1'
#
loop_
_entity.id
_entity.type
_entity.pdbx_description
1 polymer ?
#
loop_
_entity_poly.entity_id
_entity_poly.type
_entity_poly.pdbx_seq_one_letter_code
_entity_poly.pdbx_strand_id
1 'polypeptide(L)'
;VQFNATELAMKIAGTELATNMAMMGMVLGITKLVDEDNIEKAVRERFLGNSFVASGGTASLDSAIEKKFKKKEEHLAKNMEVIKATFEMADSIDLENAELITRITV
;
A
#
# COMPACT_ATOMS: atom_id res chain seq x y z
N VAL A 1 16.38 -0.45 -2.23
CA VAL A 1 15.66 -0.53 -0.93
C VAL A 1 15.09 -1.92 -0.75
N GLN A 2 15.34 -2.54 0.41
CA GLN A 2 14.90 -3.90 0.75
C GLN A 2 14.27 -3.87 2.14
N PHE A 3 13.00 -4.29 2.24
CA PHE A 3 12.25 -4.39 3.50
C PHE A 3 11.21 -5.53 3.39
N ASN A 4 10.71 -6.02 4.52
CA ASN A 4 9.71 -7.09 4.54
C ASN A 4 8.28 -6.51 4.42
N ALA A 5 7.81 -6.34 3.19
CA ALA A 5 6.49 -5.74 2.91
C ALA A 5 5.32 -6.53 3.51
N THR A 6 5.39 -7.87 3.51
CA THR A 6 4.34 -8.72 4.08
C THR A 6 4.25 -8.58 5.59
N GLU A 7 5.41 -8.53 6.27
CA GLU A 7 5.46 -8.31 7.72
C GLU A 7 4.89 -6.94 8.10
N LEU A 8 5.22 -5.89 7.36
CA LEU A 8 4.63 -4.57 7.56
C LEU A 8 3.10 -4.57 7.38
N ALA A 9 2.61 -5.20 6.30
CA ALA A 9 1.18 -5.32 6.03
C ALA A 9 0.44 -6.11 7.12
N MET A 10 1.05 -7.19 7.63
CA MET A 10 0.50 -7.95 8.74
C MET A 10 0.49 -7.13 10.04
N LYS A 11 1.55 -6.35 10.33
CA LYS A 11 1.68 -5.52 11.53
C LYS A 11 0.68 -4.38 11.59
N ILE A 12 0.41 -3.73 10.46
CA ILE A 12 -0.50 -2.57 10.39
C ILE A 12 -1.93 -2.99 10.06
N ALA A 13 -2.13 -3.71 8.95
CA ALA A 13 -3.48 -4.03 8.44
C ALA A 13 -4.04 -5.36 8.97
N GLY A 14 -3.20 -6.20 9.62
CA GLY A 14 -3.60 -7.53 10.07
C GLY A 14 -3.81 -8.54 8.93
N THR A 15 -3.32 -8.24 7.72
CA THR A 15 -3.50 -9.12 6.56
C THR A 15 -2.38 -8.95 5.53
N GLU A 16 -1.95 -10.08 4.95
CA GLU A 16 -1.00 -10.12 3.84
C GLU A 16 -1.57 -9.51 2.55
N LEU A 17 -2.89 -9.33 2.46
CA LEU A 17 -3.54 -8.75 1.29
C LEU A 17 -3.14 -7.28 1.06
N ALA A 18 -2.66 -6.59 2.11
CA ALA A 18 -2.11 -5.23 2.03
C ALA A 18 -0.61 -5.18 1.67
N THR A 19 0.03 -6.33 1.38
CA THR A 19 1.47 -6.37 0.98
C THR A 19 1.73 -5.51 -0.24
N ASN A 20 0.82 -5.51 -1.22
CA ASN A 20 0.92 -4.68 -2.42
C ASN A 20 0.91 -3.18 -2.09
N MET A 21 0.19 -2.76 -1.05
CA MET A 21 0.14 -1.36 -0.62
C MET A 21 1.45 -0.93 0.05
N ALA A 22 2.08 -1.82 0.82
CA ALA A 22 3.41 -1.58 1.34
C ALA A 22 4.43 -1.41 0.20
N MET A 23 4.42 -2.31 -0.79
CA MET A 23 5.33 -2.22 -1.94
C MET A 23 5.08 -0.95 -2.77
N MET A 24 3.82 -0.64 -3.06
CA MET A 24 3.45 0.55 -3.83
C MET A 24 3.79 1.83 -3.08
N GLY A 25 3.48 1.91 -1.79
CA GLY A 25 3.76 3.09 -0.98
C GLY A 25 5.26 3.37 -0.88
N MET A 26 6.11 2.34 -0.77
CA MET A 26 7.57 2.52 -0.83
C MET A 26 8.04 3.09 -2.18
N VAL A 27 7.53 2.55 -3.30
CA VAL A 27 7.89 3.05 -4.64
C VAL A 27 7.46 4.50 -4.83
N LEU A 28 6.23 4.84 -4.45
CA LEU A 28 5.70 6.20 -4.58
C LEU A 28 6.37 7.17 -3.62
N GLY A 29 6.67 6.72 -2.40
CA GLY A 29 7.40 7.48 -1.39
C GLY A 29 8.82 7.84 -1.82
N ILE A 30 9.53 6.92 -2.49
CA ILE A 30 10.88 7.18 -3.02
C ILE A 30 10.82 8.10 -4.24
N THR A 31 9.90 7.82 -5.17
CA THR A 31 9.88 8.51 -6.47
C THR A 31 9.25 9.90 -6.41
N LYS A 32 8.42 10.18 -5.39
CA LYS A 32 7.73 11.46 -5.18
C LYS A 32 6.94 11.94 -6.42
N LEU A 33 6.46 11.01 -7.25
CA LEU A 33 5.74 11.33 -8.49
C LEU A 33 4.28 11.73 -8.27
N VAL A 34 3.69 11.36 -7.13
CA VAL A 34 2.28 11.56 -6.80
C VAL A 34 2.16 11.93 -5.32
N ASP A 35 1.27 12.87 -5.01
CA ASP A 35 0.92 13.22 -3.63
C ASP A 35 -0.04 12.21 -2.97
N GLU A 36 -0.09 12.22 -1.63
CA GLU A 36 -0.94 11.30 -0.85
C GLU A 36 -2.44 11.45 -1.17
N ASP A 37 -2.91 12.66 -1.46
CA ASP A 37 -4.33 12.93 -1.76
C ASP A 37 -4.77 12.22 -3.06
N ASN A 38 -3.95 12.27 -4.09
CA ASN A 38 -4.20 11.60 -5.36
C ASN A 38 -4.08 10.08 -5.22
N ILE A 39 -3.17 9.60 -4.37
CA ILE A 39 -3.08 8.16 -4.04
C ILE A 39 -4.36 7.70 -3.33
N GLU A 40 -4.82 8.42 -2.31
CA GLU A 40 -6.06 8.07 -1.59
C GLU A 40 -7.26 8.00 -2.54
N LYS A 41 -7.40 8.99 -3.43
CA LYS A 41 -8.46 8.99 -4.45
C LYS A 41 -8.38 7.75 -5.34
N ALA A 42 -7.19 7.35 -5.79
CA ALA A 42 -7.00 6.17 -6.62
C ALA A 42 -7.31 4.86 -5.88
N VAL A 43 -6.86 4.73 -4.62
CA VAL A 43 -7.14 3.56 -3.78
C VAL A 43 -8.63 3.49 -3.43
N ARG A 44 -9.26 4.62 -3.17
CA ARG A 44 -10.71 4.73 -2.97
C ARG A 44 -11.47 4.27 -4.22
N GLU A 45 -11.13 4.79 -5.40
CA GLU A 45 -11.80 4.40 -6.64
C GLU A 45 -11.62 2.91 -6.95
N ARG A 46 -10.46 2.33 -6.63
CA ARG A 46 -10.22 0.88 -6.78
C ARG A 46 -11.16 0.03 -5.94
N PHE A 47 -11.42 0.39 -4.68
CA PHE A 47 -12.15 -0.47 -3.74
C PHE A 47 -13.63 -0.09 -3.54
N LEU A 48 -13.97 1.17 -3.72
CA LEU A 48 -15.32 1.73 -3.51
C LEU A 48 -15.95 2.24 -4.81
N GLY A 49 -15.14 2.49 -5.83
CA GLY A 49 -15.59 3.01 -7.11
C GLY A 49 -16.14 1.94 -8.04
N ASN A 50 -16.76 2.39 -9.11
CA ASN A 50 -17.32 1.54 -10.17
C ASN A 50 -16.63 1.77 -11.52
N SER A 51 -15.59 2.62 -11.58
CA SER A 51 -14.99 3.06 -12.85
C SER A 51 -13.93 2.10 -13.38
N PHE A 52 -13.36 1.24 -12.53
CA PHE A 52 -12.37 0.26 -12.95
C PHE A 52 -13.03 -1.03 -13.43
N VAL A 53 -12.82 -1.39 -14.70
CA VAL A 53 -13.08 -2.74 -15.20
C VAL A 53 -11.97 -3.65 -14.68
N ALA A 54 -12.19 -4.23 -13.50
CA ALA A 54 -11.25 -5.15 -12.89
C ALA A 54 -11.16 -6.44 -13.73
N SER A 55 -9.95 -6.99 -13.87
CA SER A 55 -9.80 -8.33 -14.44
C SER A 55 -10.52 -9.34 -13.54
N GLY A 56 -11.03 -10.46 -14.09
CA GLY A 56 -11.81 -11.44 -13.32
C GLY A 56 -11.08 -11.98 -12.08
N GLY A 57 -9.73 -12.08 -12.14
CA GLY A 57 -8.91 -12.46 -11.00
C GLY A 57 -8.84 -11.37 -9.93
N THR A 58 -8.72 -10.10 -10.33
CA THR A 58 -8.73 -8.94 -9.42
C THR A 58 -10.08 -8.81 -8.72
N ALA A 59 -11.17 -8.93 -9.47
CA ALA A 59 -12.53 -8.90 -8.91
C ALA A 59 -12.76 -10.03 -7.89
N SER A 60 -12.21 -11.22 -8.15
CA SER A 60 -12.30 -12.36 -7.21
C SER A 60 -11.50 -12.12 -5.92
N LEU A 61 -10.33 -11.49 -6.02
CA LEU A 61 -9.51 -11.11 -4.87
C LEU A 61 -10.21 -10.03 -4.02
N ASP A 62 -10.76 -9.00 -4.66
CA ASP A 62 -11.50 -7.93 -3.97
C ASP A 62 -12.76 -8.47 -3.28
N SER A 63 -13.44 -9.44 -3.89
CA SER A 63 -14.57 -10.15 -3.27
C SER A 63 -14.16 -10.98 -2.04
N ALA A 64 -12.95 -11.54 -2.02
CA ALA A 64 -12.42 -12.24 -0.85
C ALA A 64 -12.06 -11.26 0.29
N ILE A 65 -11.61 -10.05 -0.07
CA ILE A 65 -11.36 -8.95 0.86
C ILE A 65 -12.67 -8.47 1.50
N GLU A 66 -13.73 -8.27 0.72
CA GLU A 66 -15.06 -7.88 1.23
C GLU A 66 -15.60 -8.83 2.30
N LYS A 67 -15.26 -10.12 2.24
CA LYS A 67 -15.65 -11.11 3.26
C LYS A 67 -14.84 -10.99 4.55
N LYS A 68 -13.59 -10.53 4.49
CA LYS A 68 -12.71 -10.34 5.67
C LYS A 68 -12.94 -8.99 6.34
N PHE A 69 -13.31 -7.96 5.59
CA PHE A 69 -13.55 -6.61 6.10
C PHE A 69 -15.04 -6.32 6.17
N LYS A 70 -15.56 -6.15 7.39
CA LYS A 70 -17.00 -5.91 7.62
C LYS A 70 -17.47 -4.57 7.03
N LYS A 71 -16.55 -3.65 6.73
CA LYS A 71 -16.82 -2.33 6.12
C LYS A 71 -15.72 -1.99 5.12
N LYS A 72 -16.08 -1.70 3.87
CA LYS A 72 -15.11 -1.35 2.81
C LYS A 72 -14.26 -0.11 3.14
N GLU A 73 -14.81 0.82 3.92
CA GLU A 73 -14.07 1.99 4.43
C GLU A 73 -12.95 1.62 5.41
N GLU A 74 -13.12 0.57 6.22
CA GLU A 74 -12.05 0.08 7.11
C GLU A 74 -10.89 -0.50 6.30
N HIS A 75 -11.21 -1.21 5.21
CA HIS A 75 -10.21 -1.72 4.29
C HIS A 75 -9.42 -0.58 3.64
N LEU A 76 -10.10 0.45 3.14
CA LEU A 76 -9.45 1.64 2.58
C LEU A 76 -8.51 2.29 3.61
N ALA A 77 -8.99 2.52 4.83
CA ALA A 77 -8.20 3.14 5.90
C ALA A 77 -6.91 2.34 6.20
N LYS A 78 -7.01 1.02 6.38
CA LYS A 78 -5.85 0.16 6.66
C LYS A 78 -4.84 0.14 5.52
N ASN A 79 -5.30 0.13 4.27
CA ASN A 79 -4.41 0.23 3.11
C ASN A 79 -3.68 1.58 3.08
N MET A 80 -4.38 2.68 3.39
CA MET A 80 -3.76 4.00 3.48
C MET A 80 -2.77 4.10 4.64
N GLU A 81 -3.04 3.49 5.80
CA GLU A 81 -2.08 3.42 6.91
C GLU A 81 -0.79 2.71 6.51
N VAL A 82 -0.89 1.59 5.79
CA VAL A 82 0.28 0.87 5.27
C VAL A 82 1.08 1.74 4.30
N ILE A 83 0.40 2.44 3.38
CA ILE A 83 1.05 3.36 2.42
C ILE A 83 1.79 4.47 3.17
N LYS A 84 1.13 5.12 4.13
CA LYS A 84 1.72 6.21 4.93
C LYS A 84 2.95 5.76 5.71
N ALA A 85 2.90 4.60 6.34
CA ALA A 85 4.08 4.04 7.01
C ALA A 85 5.26 3.86 6.05
N THR A 86 5.01 3.43 4.81
CA THR A 86 6.09 3.33 3.81
C THR A 86 6.56 4.66 3.23
N PHE A 87 5.73 5.71 3.28
CA PHE A 87 6.15 7.08 2.95
C PHE A 87 7.13 7.59 4.01
N GLU A 88 6.81 7.43 5.29
CA GLU A 88 7.72 7.76 6.40
C GLU A 88 9.04 6.99 6.29
N MET A 89 8.97 5.69 5.97
CA MET A 89 10.17 4.89 5.72
C MET A 89 10.95 5.41 4.51
N ALA A 90 10.30 5.76 3.41
CA ALA A 90 10.97 6.29 2.22
C ALA A 90 11.63 7.65 2.50
N ASP A 91 11.00 8.52 3.28
CA ASP A 91 11.54 9.82 3.68
C ASP A 91 12.77 9.71 4.58
N SER A 92 12.94 8.57 5.26
CA SER A 92 14.15 8.29 6.04
C SER A 92 15.37 7.91 5.18
N ILE A 93 15.18 7.71 3.87
CA ILE A 93 16.24 7.27 2.95
C ILE A 93 16.88 8.49 2.29
N ASP A 94 18.15 8.72 2.57
CA ASP A 94 18.98 9.63 1.79
C ASP A 94 19.41 8.95 0.48
N LEU A 95 18.74 9.26 -0.61
CA LEU A 95 19.03 8.67 -1.93
C LEU A 95 20.35 9.16 -2.54
N GLU A 96 20.90 10.29 -2.09
CA GLU A 96 22.17 10.81 -2.62
C GLU A 96 23.37 10.04 -2.06
N ASN A 97 23.26 9.61 -0.80
CA ASN A 97 24.32 8.88 -0.09
C ASN A 97 23.98 7.41 0.20
N ALA A 98 22.86 6.90 -0.35
CA ALA A 98 22.42 5.53 -0.14
C ALA A 98 23.40 4.51 -0.74
N GLU A 99 23.61 3.41 -0.01
CA GLU A 99 24.19 2.20 -0.58
C GLU A 99 23.31 1.67 -1.73
N LEU A 100 23.91 0.92 -2.66
CA LEU A 100 23.20 0.24 -3.74
C LEU A 100 22.02 -0.61 -3.21
N ILE A 101 22.15 -1.17 -2.01
CA ILE A 101 21.10 -1.92 -1.32
C ILE A 101 20.87 -1.34 0.09
N THR A 102 19.98 -0.36 0.21
CA THR A 102 19.48 0.09 1.52
C THR A 102 18.53 -0.94 2.14
N ARG A 103 18.87 -1.49 3.30
CA ARG A 103 18.01 -2.43 4.05
C ARG A 103 17.28 -1.73 5.19
N ILE A 104 15.97 -1.96 5.28
CA ILE A 104 15.12 -1.38 6.33
C ILE A 104 14.40 -2.51 7.06
N THR A 105 14.47 -2.47 8.39
CA THR A 105 13.76 -3.40 9.27
C THR A 105 12.39 -2.84 9.63
N VAL A 106 11.37 -3.70 9.69
CA VAL A 106 9.95 -3.34 9.86
C VAL A 106 9.33 -3.92 11.11
#